data_AF-A0A8J4UQ05-F1
#
_entry.id   AF-A0A8J4UQ05-F1
#
_cell.length_a   1.000
_cell.length_b   1.000
_cell.length_c   1.000
_cell.angle_alpha   90.00
_cell.angle_beta   90.00
_cell.angle_gamma   90.00
#
_symmetry.space_group_name_H-M   'P 1'
#
loop_
_entity.id
_entity.type
_entity.pdbx_description
1 polymer ?
#
loop_
_entity_poly.entity_id
_entity_poly.type
_entity_poly.pdbx_seq_one_letter_code
_entity_poly.pdbx_strand_id
1 'polypeptide(L)' 'DDRLTVTRASAVGGTPTILHFQYKLSERRFSCWDTVLTANCLYLEIPSGALHEGSKEG' A
#
# COMPACT_ATOMS: atom_id res chain seq x y z
N ASP A 1 4.58 8.61 -14.79
CA ASP A 1 3.51 8.68 -13.78
C ASP A 1 4.23 8.44 -12.47
N ASP A 2 4.68 9.52 -11.84
CA ASP A 2 5.80 9.49 -10.88
C ASP A 2 5.31 9.72 -9.45
N ARG A 3 3.99 9.53 -9.25
CA ARG A 3 3.32 9.79 -7.98
C ARG A 3 3.19 8.54 -7.12
N LEU A 4 3.35 7.35 -7.69
CA LEU A 4 3.27 6.09 -6.97
C LEU A 4 4.67 5.50 -6.76
N THR A 5 5.03 5.34 -5.49
CA THR A 5 6.22 4.59 -5.08
C THR A 5 5.75 3.27 -4.50
N VAL A 6 6.29 2.15 -5.00
CA VAL A 6 5.99 0.81 -4.48
C VAL A 6 7.25 0.22 -3.86
N THR A 7 7.19 -0.06 -2.57
CA THR A 7 8.28 -0.69 -1.82
C THR A 7 7.89 -2.11 -1.46
N ARG A 8 8.72 -3.09 -1.82
CA ARG A 8 8.52 -4.49 -1.44
C ARG A 8 9.32 -4.80 -0.19
N ALA A 9 8.63 -5.18 0.89
CA ALA A 9 9.28 -5.77 2.05
C ALA A 9 9.57 -7.25 1.78
N SER A 10 10.82 -7.67 1.99
CA SER A 10 11.23 -9.05 1.76
C SER A 10 10.57 -9.98 2.77
N ALA A 11 9.84 -10.97 2.28
CA ALA A 11 9.33 -12.05 3.09
C ALA A 11 10.51 -12.89 3.64
N VAL A 12 10.66 -12.94 4.96
CA VAL A 12 11.60 -13.87 5.61
C VAL A 12 10.81 -15.13 5.99
N GLY A 13 11.21 -16.27 5.42
CA GLY A 13 10.80 -17.62 5.84
C GLY A 13 9.31 -17.82 6.14
N GLY A 14 8.51 -18.03 5.09
CA GLY A 14 7.08 -18.41 5.22
C GLY A 14 6.12 -17.25 5.50
N THR A 15 6.62 -16.02 5.68
CA THR A 15 5.78 -14.81 5.71
C THR A 15 5.34 -14.43 4.30
N PRO A 16 4.11 -13.91 4.10
CA PRO A 16 3.68 -13.46 2.79
C PRO A 16 4.38 -12.15 2.42
N THR A 17 4.56 -11.88 1.13
CA THR A 17 5.24 -10.67 0.66
C THR A 17 4.37 -9.46 0.94
N ILE A 18 4.93 -8.43 1.58
CA ILE A 18 4.21 -7.17 1.82
C ILE A 18 4.67 -6.15 0.79
N LEU A 19 3.71 -5.47 0.15
CA LEU A 19 3.95 -4.33 -0.71
C LEU A 19 3.37 -3.07 -0.05
N HIS A 20 4.23 -2.08 0.12
CA HIS A 20 3.88 -0.75 0.59
C HIS A 20 3.69 0.16 -0.61
N PHE A 21 2.46 0.61 -0.84
CA PHE A 21 2.09 1.56 -1.87
C PHE A 21 2.04 2.95 -1.24
N GLN A 22 2.85 3.88 -1.75
CA GLN A 22 2.84 5.27 -1.32
C GLN A 22 2.46 6.15 -2.51
N TYR A 23 1.29 6.77 -2.43
CA TYR A 23 0.78 7.67 -3.45
C TYR A 23 0.92 9.13 -3.03
N LYS A 24 1.65 9.93 -3.81
CA LYS A 24 1.85 11.36 -3.58
C LYS A 24 0.63 12.15 -4.07
N LEU A 25 -0.29 12.49 -3.18
CA LEU A 25 -1.49 13.32 -3.43
C LEU A 25 -1.15 14.80 -3.67
N SER A 26 -0.08 15.31 -3.09
CA SER A 26 0.48 16.65 -3.36
C SER A 26 1.94 16.74 -2.87
N GLU A 27 2.59 17.90 -2.99
CA GLU A 27 3.97 18.11 -2.47
C GLU A 27 4.14 17.80 -0.98
N ARG A 28 3.06 17.82 -0.19
CA ARG A 28 3.09 17.59 1.26
C ARG A 28 2.14 16.49 1.74
N ARG A 29 1.39 15.84 0.84
CA ARG A 29 0.40 14.83 1.20
C ARG A 29 0.66 13.53 0.47
N PHE A 30 0.59 12.45 1.23
CA PHE A 30 0.76 11.09 0.75
C PHE A 30 -0.35 10.21 1.31
N SER A 31 -0.84 9.27 0.51
CA SER A 31 -1.66 8.14 0.94
C SER A 31 -0.75 6.91 0.97
N CYS A 32 -0.89 6.08 2.00
CA CYS A 32 -0.08 4.88 2.16
C CYS A 32 -0.98 3.66 2.37
N TRP A 33 -0.69 2.59 1.66
CA TRP A 33 -1.44 1.34 1.74
C TRP A 33 -0.50 0.15 1.82
N ASP A 34 -0.74 -0.69 2.82
CA ASP A 34 -0.03 -1.95 2.99
C ASP A 34 -0.89 -3.07 2.41
N THR A 35 -0.25 -3.88 1.58
CA THR A 35 -0.92 -5.00 0.90
C THR A 35 -0.09 -6.26 1.01
N VAL A 36 -0.79 -7.38 0.99
CA VAL A 36 -0.19 -8.70 0.99
C VAL A 36 -0.26 -9.28 -0.42
N LEU A 37 0.90 -9.63 -0.98
CA LEU A 37 1.02 -10.34 -2.24
C LEU A 37 1.23 -11.83 -1.97
N THR A 38 0.24 -12.65 -2.34
CA THR A 38 0.33 -14.11 -2.26
C THR A 38 -0.37 -14.77 -3.43
N ALA A 39 0.23 -15.82 -3.99
CA ALA A 39 -0.29 -16.55 -5.16
C ALA A 39 -0.72 -15.64 -6.33
N ASN A 40 0.06 -14.59 -6.61
CA ASN A 40 -0.21 -13.57 -7.64
C ASN A 40 -1.50 -12.75 -7.41
N CYS A 41 -2.10 -12.84 -6.23
CA CYS A 41 -3.23 -12.02 -5.78
C CYS A 41 -2.75 -10.96 -4.79
N LEU A 42 -3.32 -9.76 -4.89
CA LEU A 42 -3.03 -8.64 -3.99
C LEU A 42 -4.21 -8.45 -3.03
N TYR A 43 -3.92 -8.47 -1.73
CA TYR A 43 -4.91 -8.31 -0.67
C TYR A 43 -4.64 -7.01 0.07
N LEU A 44 -5.68 -6.18 0.21
CA LEU A 44 -5.65 -4.92 0.95
C LEU A 44 -6.51 -5.08 2.20
N GLU A 45 -5.95 -4.79 3.37
CA GLU A 45 -6.74 -4.69 4.60
C GLU A 45 -7.39 -3.31 4.64
N ILE A 46 -8.73 -3.29 4.67
CA ILE A 46 -9.47 -2.05 4.85
C ILE A 46 -9.68 -1.84 6.36
N PRO A 47 -9.17 -0.75 6.95
CA PRO A 47 -9.34 -0.50 8.36
C PRO A 47 -10.83 -0.36 8.71
N SER A 48 -11.27 -0.96 9.82
CA SER A 48 -12.67 -0.96 10.28
C SER A 48 -13.23 0.40 10.68
N GLY A 49 -12.42 1.47 10.60
CA GLY A 49 -12.76 2.83 10.98
C GLY A 49 -12.90 3.77 9.78
N ALA A 50 -12.69 5.07 10.01
CA ALA A 50 -12.62 6.02 8.91
C ALA A 50 -11.41 5.71 8.03
N LEU A 51 -11.61 5.72 6.71
CA LEU A 51 -10.51 5.64 5.77
C LEU A 51 -9.62 6.89 5.90
N HIS A 52 -8.33 6.72 5.68
CA HIS A 52 -7.39 7.82 5.65
C HIS A 52 -7.80 8.83 4.57
N GLU A 53 -7.62 10.12 4.83
CA GLU A 53 -7.82 11.14 3.79
C GLU A 53 -6.91 10.84 2.59
N GLY A 54 -7.48 10.87 1.37
CA GLY A 54 -6.73 10.52 0.16
C GLY A 54 -6.87 9.07 -0.30
N SER A 55 -7.67 8.26 0.42
CA SER A 55 -7.94 6.85 0.12
C SER A 55 -8.67 6.60 -1.20
N LYS A 56 -9.35 7.59 -1.77
CA LYS A 56 -10.00 7.48 -3.08
C LYS A 56 -9.00 7.75 -4.21
N GLU A 57 -8.05 8.64 -3.95
CA GLU A 57 -7.15 9.20 -4.95
C GLU A 57 -5.86 8.40 -5.10
N GLY A 58 -5.48 7.60 -4.09
CA GLY A 58 -4.32 6.71 -4.10
C GLY A 58 -4.71 5.29 -3.75
#